data_AF-G7VAH2-F1
#
_entry.id   AF-G7VAH2-F1
#
_cell.length_a   1.000
_cell.length_b   1.000
_cell.length_c   1.000
_cell.angle_alpha   90.00
_cell.angle_beta   90.00
_cell.angle_gamma   90.00
#
_symmetry.space_group_name_H-M   'P 1'
#
loop_
_entity.id
_entity.type
_entity.pdbx_description
1 polymer ?
#
loop_
_entity_poly.entity_id
_entity_poly.type
_entity_poly.pdbx_seq_one_letter_code
_entity_poly.pdbx_strand_id
1 'polypeptide(L)'
;MFLGMSTEVRLNFGDYVTWGLIIAAIFVVWMWAGNWGRPPYPVVSEVSSYVFTPYTVVYVGGGVVTALFMGSMIFFTIKFRAREGYGEE
;
A
#
# COMPACT_ATOMS: atom_id res chain seq x y z
N MET A 1 28.16 -31.92 10.29
CA MET A 1 27.04 -31.52 11.16
C MET A 1 27.05 -30.00 11.22
N PHE A 2 26.40 -29.33 10.27
CA PHE A 2 26.33 -27.87 10.22
C PHE A 2 24.98 -27.44 10.79
N LEU A 3 25.00 -26.80 11.95
CA LEU A 3 23.83 -26.17 12.54
C LEU A 3 23.45 -24.98 11.66
N GLY A 4 22.33 -25.10 10.95
CA GLY A 4 21.71 -23.98 10.26
C GLY A 4 21.31 -22.93 11.29
N MET A 5 22.06 -21.83 11.35
CA MET A 5 21.77 -20.70 12.21
C MET A 5 20.62 -19.92 11.55
N SER A 6 19.39 -20.17 11.97
CA SER A 6 18.23 -19.38 11.58
C SER A 6 18.39 -17.97 12.15
N THR A 7 18.80 -17.00 11.33
CA THR A 7 18.82 -15.60 11.73
C THR A 7 17.37 -15.12 11.81
N GLU A 8 16.77 -15.16 13.01
CA GLU A 8 15.41 -14.68 13.25
C GLU A 8 15.33 -13.17 12.95
N VAL A 9 14.63 -12.80 11.87
CA VAL A 9 14.33 -11.38 11.63
C VAL A 9 13.17 -10.99 12.53
N ARG A 10 13.49 -10.36 13.65
CA ARG A 10 12.49 -9.78 14.55
C ARG A 10 12.03 -8.42 14.05
N LEU A 11 10.72 -8.27 13.86
CA LEU A 11 10.09 -6.99 13.57
C LEU A 11 10.00 -6.18 14.87
N ASN A 12 10.53 -4.96 14.84
CA ASN A 12 10.38 -4.02 15.95
C ASN A 12 9.19 -3.09 15.69
N PHE A 13 8.71 -2.39 16.71
CA PHE A 13 7.63 -1.40 16.58
C PHE A 13 7.91 -0.36 15.49
N GLY A 14 9.16 0.10 15.36
CA GLY A 14 9.57 1.03 14.31
C GLY A 14 9.38 0.49 12.88
N ASP A 15 9.44 -0.83 12.69
CA ASP A 15 9.19 -1.46 11.40
C ASP A 15 7.71 -1.38 11.03
N TYR A 16 6.80 -1.59 11.99
CA TYR A 16 5.36 -1.43 11.78
C TYR A 16 4.98 0.03 11.51
N VAL A 17 5.61 0.99 12.19
CA VAL A 17 5.42 2.41 11.91
C VAL A 17 5.88 2.74 10.49
N THR A 18 7.07 2.28 10.11
CA THR A 18 7.62 2.51 8.76
C THR A 18 6.72 1.91 7.68
N TRP A 19 6.26 0.67 7.88
CA TRP A 19 5.32 0.01 6.98
C TRP A 19 4.00 0.79 6.85
N GLY A 20 3.42 1.21 7.97
CA GLY A 20 2.20 2.02 7.98
C GLY A 20 2.37 3.37 7.27
N LEU A 21 3.51 4.04 7.44
CA LEU A 21 3.82 5.29 6.75
C LEU A 21 3.95 5.12 5.24
N ILE A 22 4.56 4.03 4.78
CA ILE A 22 4.66 3.71 3.34
C ILE A 22 3.27 3.51 2.75
N ILE A 23 2.41 2.71 3.39
CA ILE A 23 1.03 2.49 2.95
C ILE A 23 0.26 3.81 2.92
N ALA A 24 0.33 4.61 3.99
CA ALA A 24 -0.34 5.89 4.08
C ALA A 24 0.13 6.85 2.97
N ALA A 25 1.43 6.91 2.70
CA ALA A 25 1.97 7.74 1.63
C ALA A 25 1.43 7.34 0.25
N ILE A 26 1.43 6.04 -0.08
CA ILE A 26 0.89 5.55 -1.35
C ILE A 26 -0.60 5.85 -1.46
N PHE A 27 -1.36 5.63 -0.38
CA PHE A 27 -2.79 5.92 -0.35
C PHE A 27 -3.06 7.41 -0.57
N VAL A 28 -2.30 8.30 0.09
CA VAL A 28 -2.44 9.75 -0.08
C VAL A 28 -2.11 10.17 -1.51
N VAL A 29 -1.05 9.62 -2.12
CA VAL A 29 -0.70 9.90 -3.52
C VAL A 29 -1.81 9.43 -4.46
N TRP A 30 -2.35 8.23 -4.24
CA TRP A 30 -3.48 7.69 -5.02
C TRP A 30 -4.71 8.60 -4.93
N MET A 31 -5.11 8.94 -3.70
CA MET A 31 -6.26 9.81 -3.46
C MET A 31 -6.06 11.20 -4.06
N TRP A 32 -4.86 11.76 -3.96
CA TRP A 32 -4.54 13.05 -4.55
C TRP A 32 -4.61 13.01 -6.09
N ALA A 33 -4.00 11.99 -6.72
CA ALA A 33 -4.06 11.80 -8.17
C ALA A 33 -5.51 11.60 -8.67
N GLY A 34 -6.35 10.95 -7.87
CA GLY A 34 -7.76 10.73 -8.16
C GLY A 34 -8.72 11.85 -7.81
N ASN A 35 -8.22 13.02 -7.38
CA ASN A 35 -9.06 14.09 -6.85
C ASN A 35 -10.06 13.58 -5.79
N TRP A 36 -9.60 12.67 -4.93
CA TRP A 36 -10.36 12.00 -3.87
C TRP A 36 -11.55 11.17 -4.35
N GLY A 37 -11.49 10.63 -5.57
CA GLY A 37 -12.57 9.84 -6.17
C GLY A 37 -13.74 10.71 -6.66
N ARG A 38 -13.54 12.03 -6.77
CA ARG A 38 -14.56 12.92 -7.32
C ARG A 38 -14.95 12.46 -8.72
N PRO A 39 -16.24 12.56 -9.09
CA PRO A 39 -16.69 12.13 -10.40
C PRO A 39 -15.98 12.92 -11.52
N PRO A 40 -15.70 12.29 -12.66
CA PRO A 40 -15.03 12.95 -13.79
C PRO A 40 -15.91 14.03 -14.46
N TYR A 41 -17.22 13.98 -14.24
CA TYR A 41 -18.20 14.92 -14.79
C TYR A 41 -19.15 15.40 -13.70
N PRO A 42 -19.70 16.63 -13.82
CA PRO A 42 -20.70 17.11 -12.89
C PRO A 42 -21.93 16.22 -12.89
N VAL A 43 -22.53 16.07 -11.72
CA VAL A 43 -23.85 15.44 -11.57
C VAL A 43 -24.88 16.36 -12.22
N VAL A 44 -25.54 15.87 -13.27
CA VAL A 44 -26.53 16.64 -14.05
C VAL A 44 -27.94 16.02 -13.99
N SER A 45 -28.06 14.82 -13.43
CA SER A 45 -29.32 14.08 -13.29
C SER A 45 -29.27 13.11 -12.10
N GLU A 46 -30.42 12.68 -11.60
CA GLU A 46 -30.49 11.67 -10.52
C GLU A 46 -29.81 10.35 -10.91
N VAL A 47 -29.91 9.97 -12.20
CA VAL A 47 -29.24 8.78 -12.74
C VAL A 47 -27.72 8.93 -12.63
N SER A 48 -27.17 10.12 -12.91
CA SER A 48 -25.73 10.36 -12.78
C SER A 48 -25.25 10.26 -11.33
N SER A 49 -26.03 10.75 -10.36
CA SER A 49 -25.73 10.57 -8.92
C SER A 49 -25.65 9.09 -8.53
N TYR A 50 -26.58 8.28 -9.04
CA TYR A 50 -26.65 6.85 -8.75
C TYR A 50 -25.44 6.08 -9.27
N VAL A 51 -24.87 6.49 -10.42
CA VAL A 51 -23.68 5.87 -11.00
C VAL A 51 -22.38 6.38 -10.35
N PHE A 52 -22.31 7.67 -10.00
CA PHE A 52 -21.10 8.27 -9.46
C PHE A 52 -20.81 7.93 -7.99
N THR A 53 -21.85 7.60 -7.23
CA THR A 53 -21.69 7.10 -5.85
C THR A 53 -20.86 5.79 -5.80
N PRO A 54 -21.26 4.69 -6.49
CA PRO A 54 -20.48 3.46 -6.50
C PRO A 54 -19.13 3.63 -7.19
N TYR A 55 -19.01 4.49 -8.21
CA TYR A 55 -17.71 4.84 -8.79
C TYR A 55 -16.74 5.34 -7.71
N THR A 56 -17.17 6.30 -6.89
CA THR A 56 -16.34 6.87 -5.81
C THR A 56 -15.94 5.80 -4.80
N VAL A 57 -16.90 4.95 -4.40
CA VAL A 57 -16.66 3.85 -3.46
C VAL A 57 -15.63 2.86 -4.01
N VAL A 58 -15.79 2.43 -5.26
CA VAL A 58 -14.86 1.50 -5.92
C VAL A 58 -13.48 2.13 -6.09
N TYR A 59 -13.42 3.41 -6.47
CA TYR A 59 -12.15 4.12 -6.63
C TYR A 59 -11.38 4.20 -5.31
N VAL A 60 -12.04 4.59 -4.23
CA VAL A 60 -11.44 4.69 -2.89
C VAL A 60 -11.06 3.30 -2.37
N GLY A 61 -11.96 2.32 -2.48
CA GLY A 61 -11.71 0.94 -2.06
C GLY A 61 -10.55 0.30 -2.81
N GLY A 62 -10.48 0.51 -4.13
CA GLY A 62 -9.34 0.10 -4.95
C GLY A 62 -8.04 0.74 -4.46
N GLY A 63 -8.06 2.05 -4.15
CA GLY A 63 -6.92 2.76 -3.58
C GLY A 63 -6.42 2.16 -2.26
N VAL A 64 -7.32 1.75 -1.37
CA VAL A 64 -6.96 1.07 -0.11
C VAL A 64 -6.22 -0.25 -0.39
N VAL A 65 -6.79 -1.10 -1.25
CA VAL A 65 -6.18 -2.40 -1.60
C VAL A 65 -4.83 -2.20 -2.27
N THR A 66 -4.74 -1.28 -3.22
CA THR A 66 -3.52 -0.93 -3.93
C THR A 66 -2.45 -0.42 -2.97
N ALA A 67 -2.79 0.47 -2.04
CA ALA A 67 -1.85 1.01 -1.06
C ALA A 67 -1.32 -0.06 -0.11
N LEU A 68 -2.20 -0.94 0.39
CA LEU A 68 -1.79 -2.08 1.23
C LEU A 68 -0.85 -3.02 0.49
N PHE A 69 -1.19 -3.39 -0.75
CA PHE A 69 -0.40 -4.33 -1.53
C PHE A 69 0.95 -3.75 -1.94
N MET A 70 0.95 -2.61 -2.62
CA MET A 70 2.20 -1.96 -3.06
C MET A 70 3.05 -1.51 -1.87
N GLY A 71 2.43 -0.97 -0.82
CA GLY A 71 3.16 -0.51 0.36
C GLY A 71 3.84 -1.65 1.11
N SER A 72 3.18 -2.80 1.19
CA SER A 72 3.78 -4.01 1.76
C SER A 72 4.94 -4.53 0.91
N MET A 73 4.79 -4.56 -0.42
CA MET A 73 5.87 -4.95 -1.32
C MET A 73 7.09 -4.04 -1.16
N ILE A 74 6.91 -2.71 -1.16
CA ILE A 74 8.01 -1.74 -0.98
C ILE A 74 8.69 -1.96 0.37
N PHE A 75 7.91 -2.09 1.44
CA PHE A 75 8.45 -2.33 2.77
C PHE A 75 9.28 -3.62 2.82
N PHE A 76 8.78 -4.72 2.24
CA PHE A 76 9.52 -5.98 2.19
C PHE A 76 10.79 -5.85 1.36
N THR A 77 10.73 -5.22 0.19
CA THR A 77 11.92 -4.97 -0.62
C THR A 77 12.94 -4.14 0.13
N ILE A 78 12.56 -3.14 0.92
CA ILE A 78 13.52 -2.32 1.69
C ILE A 78 14.08 -3.09 2.87
N LYS A 79 13.23 -3.72 3.68
CA LYS A 79 13.61 -4.38 4.93
C LYS A 79 14.46 -5.62 4.70
N PHE A 80 14.18 -6.36 3.63
CA PHE A 80 14.81 -7.64 3.33
C PHE A 80 15.83 -7.58 2.17
N ARG A 81 15.97 -6.44 1.46
CA ARG A 81 16.86 -6.31 0.28
C ARG A 81 18.30 -6.76 0.47
N ALA A 82 18.87 -6.51 1.64
CA ALA A 82 20.31 -6.59 1.90
C ALA A 82 20.66 -7.51 3.08
N ARG A 83 19.66 -8.12 3.72
CA ARG A 83 19.91 -9.16 4.73
C ARG A 83 20.19 -10.52 4.10
N GLU A 84 20.19 -10.60 2.77
CA GLU A 84 20.73 -11.70 1.96
C GLU A 84 22.26 -11.66 1.83
N GLY A 85 22.98 -11.39 2.93
CA GLY A 85 24.33 -11.95 3.11
C GLY A 85 24.26 -13.45 3.45
N TYR A 86 23.34 -14.19 2.81
CA TYR A 86 23.10 -15.62 3.02
C TYR A 86 23.93 -16.48 2.04
N GLY A 87 25.09 -15.99 1.59
CA GLY A 87 25.90 -16.75 0.63
C GLY A 87 27.32 -16.25 0.33
N GLU A 88 27.75 -15.07 0.76
CA GLU A 88 29.10 -14.57 0.47
C GLU A 88 29.66 -13.80 1.68
N GLU A 89 30.21 -14.53 2.64
CA GLU A 89 31.65 -14.60 2.99
C GLU A 89 31.85 -15.36 4.33
#